data_AF-A0A497L4G8-F1
#
_entry.id   AF-A0A497L4G8-F1
#
_cell.length_a   1.000
_cell.length_b   1.000
_cell.length_c   1.000
_cell.angle_alpha   90.00
_cell.angle_beta   90.00
_cell.angle_gamma   90.00
#
_symmetry.space_group_name_H-M   'P 1'
#
loop_
_entity.id
_entity.type
_entity.pdbx_description
1 polymer ?
#
loop_
_entity_poly.entity_id
_entity_poly.type
_entity_poly.pdbx_seq_one_letter_code
_entity_poly.pdbx_strand_id
1 'polypeptide(L)'
;GVIDTATPLNLSFAAAMPRRGRIGFVSQSGALGTAVLDWVIREGIGFSSFVSLGNKADLDEVDFIEAMGSDENIRVILLYLESIENGRRFLEVARRVVKRKPVIVLKGGTSTAGARAAGSHTGAMVGSFVAYQTAFNKAGVIMAESVEELFNHAIAFTEQPLPRGEGVAIVTNAGGPGFLATDLCEKLGVKLARLSRETRKSLMENLPPAAATGNPIDILGDARADRYTFAVEKALDDENVNAVVVLLTPQAMTESMATARSIVEIQRREGGKPVLAVFMGGGTVEEASEYLKENGIPCFDFPEKAIKTLAALFEYARFLREPDHPPVRFEDVDPSRVEEIFDAARKDMRVVLLPHEAAEVVDAYGIKAPRGRVARTAEEAVRYAEELGYPVVLKIVSPDILHKTDIGGVALNLRSAEEVRSAFEGIISRINRFMAQARIYGIMVYRMVPKGREMIIGMSRDVQFGPLVMFGLGGIYVNFLKDVSFRLAPLSEQEARGMIEETKAYTLLKGIRGEPPSDLSALKEALLRVGQLVWDFPQIVEMDINPVIVYEEGEGCIALDVKITLTKD
;
A
#
# COMPACT_ATOMS: atom_id res chain seq x y z
N GLY A 1 -3.78 -30.11 -8.53
CA GLY A 1 -4.45 -31.19 -7.74
C GLY A 1 -5.36 -30.55 -6.71
N VAL A 2 -6.44 -31.22 -6.30
CA VAL A 2 -7.47 -30.63 -5.43
C VAL A 2 -7.80 -31.55 -4.26
N ILE A 3 -8.08 -30.96 -3.10
CA ILE A 3 -8.56 -31.63 -1.90
C ILE A 3 -9.83 -30.91 -1.43
N ASP A 4 -10.87 -31.65 -1.07
CA ASP A 4 -12.09 -31.15 -0.44
C ASP A 4 -12.43 -32.04 0.76
N THR A 5 -12.36 -31.49 1.97
CA THR A 5 -12.64 -32.20 3.22
C THR A 5 -14.14 -32.32 3.53
N ALA A 6 -15.01 -31.56 2.85
CA ALA A 6 -16.46 -31.67 3.00
C ALA A 6 -17.01 -32.89 2.26
N THR A 7 -16.52 -33.16 1.04
CA THR A 7 -16.84 -34.35 0.23
C THR A 7 -15.80 -35.50 0.37
N PRO A 8 -15.04 -35.52 1.47
CA PRO A 8 -13.70 -36.12 1.65
C PRO A 8 -13.01 -36.62 0.36
N LEU A 9 -12.77 -35.72 -0.59
CA LEU A 9 -12.12 -35.99 -1.87
C LEU A 9 -10.65 -35.57 -1.82
N ASN A 10 -9.74 -36.45 -2.23
CA ASN A 10 -8.31 -36.13 -2.42
C ASN A 10 -7.87 -36.53 -3.84
N LEU A 11 -7.79 -35.55 -4.74
CA LEU A 11 -7.27 -35.67 -6.11
C LEU A 11 -5.90 -34.99 -6.22
N SER A 12 -5.02 -35.25 -5.25
CA SER A 12 -3.68 -34.67 -5.17
C SER A 12 -2.60 -35.74 -4.94
N PHE A 13 -1.34 -35.32 -4.94
CA PHE A 13 -0.19 -36.16 -4.58
C PHE A 13 0.17 -36.05 -3.08
N ALA A 14 -0.67 -35.43 -2.26
CA ALA A 14 -0.44 -35.34 -0.82
C ALA A 14 -0.58 -36.72 -0.16
N ALA A 15 0.32 -37.06 0.75
CA ALA A 15 0.37 -38.37 1.40
C ALA A 15 -0.82 -38.64 2.33
N ALA A 16 -1.48 -37.59 2.83
CA ALA A 16 -2.58 -37.69 3.77
C ALA A 16 -3.63 -36.59 3.55
N MET A 17 -4.84 -36.85 4.06
CA MET A 17 -5.92 -35.89 4.07
C MET A 17 -5.74 -34.92 5.26
N PRO A 18 -5.80 -33.58 5.05
CA PRO A 18 -5.80 -32.64 6.17
C PRO A 18 -7.07 -32.79 7.01
N ARG A 19 -7.02 -32.33 8.27
CA ARG A 19 -8.22 -32.26 9.12
C ARG A 19 -9.26 -31.34 8.46
N ARG A 20 -10.54 -31.64 8.68
CA ARG A 20 -11.62 -30.74 8.27
C ARG A 20 -11.53 -29.44 9.07
N GLY A 21 -11.64 -28.31 8.37
CA GLY A 21 -11.68 -26.98 8.95
C GLY A 21 -12.35 -25.99 8.01
N ARG A 22 -12.04 -24.70 8.16
CA ARG A 22 -12.74 -23.61 7.45
C ARG A 22 -11.83 -22.76 6.56
N ILE A 23 -10.62 -23.26 6.28
CA ILE A 23 -9.63 -22.55 5.47
C ILE A 23 -9.69 -23.10 4.04
N GLY A 24 -9.90 -22.23 3.06
CA GLY A 24 -9.64 -22.53 1.65
C GLY A 24 -8.22 -22.09 1.30
N PHE A 25 -7.39 -22.99 0.78
CA PHE A 25 -6.01 -22.64 0.40
C PHE A 25 -5.74 -22.92 -1.08
N VAL A 26 -5.31 -21.89 -1.80
CA VAL A 26 -4.85 -21.99 -3.19
C VAL A 26 -3.36 -21.75 -3.25
N SER A 27 -2.61 -22.64 -3.89
CA SER A 27 -1.16 -22.51 -4.05
C SER A 27 -0.74 -22.63 -5.51
N GLN A 28 -0.05 -21.61 -6.01
CA GLN A 28 0.59 -21.67 -7.33
C GLN A 28 1.77 -22.67 -7.35
N SER A 29 2.54 -22.76 -6.26
CA SER A 29 3.61 -23.73 -6.13
C SER A 29 3.11 -25.08 -5.61
N GLY A 30 3.30 -26.13 -6.40
CA GLY A 30 2.99 -27.50 -6.03
C GLY A 30 3.83 -28.01 -4.85
N ALA A 31 5.16 -27.81 -4.90
CA ALA A 31 6.09 -28.28 -3.88
C ALA A 31 5.86 -27.59 -2.53
N LEU A 32 5.63 -26.27 -2.54
CA LEU A 32 5.25 -25.54 -1.34
C LEU A 32 3.90 -26.04 -0.81
N GLY A 33 2.92 -26.25 -1.70
CA GLY A 33 1.61 -26.77 -1.34
C GLY A 33 1.69 -28.12 -0.62
N THR A 34 2.50 -29.05 -1.13
CA THR A 34 2.69 -30.36 -0.47
C THR A 34 3.41 -30.26 0.87
N ALA A 35 4.40 -29.36 0.99
CA ALA A 35 5.10 -29.14 2.26
C ALA A 35 4.16 -28.52 3.32
N VAL A 36 3.31 -27.59 2.91
CA VAL A 36 2.28 -27.00 3.78
C VAL A 36 1.27 -28.06 4.22
N LEU A 37 0.80 -28.92 3.30
CA LEU A 37 -0.15 -29.98 3.63
C LEU A 37 0.40 -30.98 4.65
N ASP A 38 1.70 -31.32 4.57
CA ASP A 38 2.37 -32.16 5.56
C ASP A 38 2.46 -31.45 6.93
N TRP A 39 2.89 -30.18 6.91
CA TRP A 39 3.06 -29.38 8.13
C TRP A 39 1.74 -29.12 8.88
N VAL A 40 0.64 -28.79 8.18
CA VAL A 40 -0.65 -28.49 8.84
C VAL A 40 -1.24 -29.69 9.58
N ILE A 41 -0.91 -30.92 9.19
CA ILE A 41 -1.35 -32.13 9.90
C ILE A 41 -0.73 -32.16 11.30
N ARG A 42 0.56 -31.81 11.41
CA ARG A 42 1.26 -31.72 12.70
C ARG A 42 0.72 -30.58 13.55
N GLU A 43 0.46 -29.42 12.96
CA GLU A 43 -0.06 -28.26 13.68
C GLU A 43 -1.56 -28.36 14.00
N GLY A 44 -2.25 -29.40 13.51
CA GLY A 44 -3.68 -29.57 13.72
C GLY A 44 -4.56 -28.55 12.99
N ILE A 45 -4.01 -27.82 12.02
CA ILE A 45 -4.74 -26.80 11.24
C ILE A 45 -5.67 -27.51 10.24
N GLY A 46 -6.96 -27.20 10.30
CA GLY A 46 -7.97 -27.79 9.44
C GLY A 46 -8.25 -26.98 8.17
N PHE A 47 -8.34 -27.66 7.02
CA PHE A 47 -8.74 -27.06 5.74
C PHE A 47 -10.16 -27.45 5.38
N SER A 48 -10.87 -26.58 4.67
CA SER A 48 -12.08 -26.95 3.93
C SER A 48 -11.65 -27.53 2.59
N SER A 49 -10.87 -26.76 1.83
CA SER A 49 -10.40 -27.12 0.49
C SER A 49 -8.96 -26.71 0.25
N PHE A 50 -8.22 -27.49 -0.54
CA PHE A 50 -6.91 -27.11 -1.07
C PHE A 50 -6.88 -27.24 -2.59
N VAL A 51 -6.29 -26.26 -3.27
CA VAL A 51 -6.13 -26.24 -4.73
C VAL A 51 -4.68 -25.90 -5.07
N SER A 52 -4.00 -26.81 -5.77
CA SER A 52 -2.73 -26.51 -6.42
C SER A 52 -2.98 -26.11 -7.87
N LEU A 53 -2.66 -24.85 -8.18
CA LEU A 53 -2.90 -24.23 -9.50
C LEU A 53 -1.85 -24.65 -10.55
N GLY A 54 -0.58 -24.72 -10.15
CA GLY A 54 0.52 -24.89 -11.09
C GLY A 54 0.57 -23.76 -12.12
N ASN A 55 0.49 -24.11 -13.40
CA ASN A 55 0.73 -23.18 -14.51
C ASN A 55 -0.43 -22.23 -14.82
N LYS A 56 -1.64 -22.44 -14.26
CA LYS A 56 -2.81 -21.58 -14.50
C LYS A 56 -3.20 -21.43 -15.99
N ALA A 57 -3.15 -22.52 -16.74
CA ALA A 57 -3.37 -22.47 -18.20
C ALA A 57 -4.83 -22.21 -18.62
N ASP A 58 -5.79 -22.40 -17.71
CA ASP A 58 -7.22 -22.20 -17.95
C ASP A 58 -7.85 -21.53 -16.73
N LEU A 59 -8.04 -22.30 -15.66
CA LEU A 59 -8.50 -21.77 -14.37
C LEU A 59 -7.35 -21.09 -13.61
N ASP A 60 -7.63 -19.91 -13.08
CA ASP A 60 -6.68 -19.05 -12.35
C ASP A 60 -7.11 -18.80 -10.89
N GLU A 61 -6.28 -18.07 -10.15
CA GLU A 61 -6.58 -17.68 -8.77
C GLU A 61 -7.91 -16.94 -8.61
N VAL A 62 -8.35 -16.19 -9.63
CA VAL A 62 -9.57 -15.39 -9.57
C VAL A 62 -10.80 -16.28 -9.58
N ASP A 63 -10.78 -17.33 -10.41
CA ASP A 63 -11.85 -18.36 -10.44
C ASP A 63 -12.01 -19.01 -9.06
N PHE A 64 -10.90 -19.38 -8.42
CA PHE A 64 -10.95 -20.03 -7.11
C PHE A 64 -11.29 -19.06 -5.98
N ILE A 65 -10.90 -17.78 -6.05
CA ILE A 65 -11.36 -16.75 -5.10
C ILE A 65 -12.89 -16.61 -5.19
N GLU A 66 -13.45 -16.58 -6.40
CA GLU A 66 -14.91 -16.48 -6.61
C GLU A 66 -15.65 -17.71 -6.07
N ALA A 67 -15.17 -18.91 -6.41
CA ALA A 67 -15.75 -20.17 -5.95
C ALA A 67 -15.70 -20.29 -4.42
N MET A 68 -14.53 -20.10 -3.80
CA MET A 68 -14.36 -20.17 -2.34
C MET A 68 -15.08 -19.03 -1.62
N GLY A 69 -15.22 -17.87 -2.27
CA GLY A 69 -15.99 -16.74 -1.76
C GLY A 69 -17.46 -17.09 -1.51
N SER A 70 -18.00 -18.04 -2.28
CA SER A 70 -19.40 -18.49 -2.20
C SER A 70 -19.62 -19.73 -1.34
N ASP A 71 -18.56 -20.50 -1.01
CA ASP A 71 -18.66 -21.74 -0.24
C ASP A 71 -18.82 -21.50 1.28
N GLU A 72 -19.96 -21.84 1.86
CA GLU A 72 -20.27 -21.64 3.29
C GLU A 72 -19.33 -22.40 4.25
N ASN A 73 -18.64 -23.44 3.79
CA ASN A 73 -17.66 -24.16 4.62
C ASN A 73 -16.35 -23.37 4.79
N ILE A 74 -16.08 -22.40 3.92
CA ILE A 74 -14.86 -21.58 3.93
C ILE A 74 -15.14 -20.26 4.63
N ARG A 75 -14.37 -19.98 5.68
CA ARG A 75 -14.37 -18.70 6.41
C ARG A 75 -13.22 -17.78 5.99
N VAL A 76 -12.08 -18.36 5.57
CA VAL A 76 -10.86 -17.62 5.20
C VAL A 76 -10.26 -18.21 3.93
N ILE A 77 -9.83 -17.36 3.01
CA ILE A 77 -9.18 -17.76 1.75
C ILE A 77 -7.70 -17.39 1.82
N LEU A 78 -6.82 -18.37 1.68
CA LEU A 78 -5.37 -18.21 1.62
C LEU A 78 -4.90 -18.43 0.18
N LEU A 79 -3.95 -17.62 -0.25
CA LEU A 79 -3.38 -17.67 -1.58
C LEU A 79 -1.85 -17.63 -1.48
N TYR A 80 -1.15 -18.58 -2.06
CA TYR A 80 0.25 -18.42 -2.41
C TYR A 80 0.36 -18.15 -3.91
N LEU A 81 0.84 -16.96 -4.28
CA LEU A 81 0.89 -16.49 -5.67
C LEU A 81 2.30 -16.09 -6.07
N GLU A 82 2.71 -16.50 -7.26
CA GLU A 82 3.95 -16.05 -7.92
C GLU A 82 3.66 -14.94 -8.92
N SER A 83 2.51 -14.99 -9.59
CA SER A 83 2.04 -14.00 -10.57
C SER A 83 0.52 -13.90 -10.55
N ILE A 84 -0.02 -12.77 -11.02
CA ILE A 84 -1.43 -12.55 -11.35
C ILE A 84 -1.49 -12.12 -12.82
N GLU A 85 -2.23 -12.83 -13.66
CA GLU A 85 -2.29 -12.51 -15.09
C GLU A 85 -3.32 -11.43 -15.38
N ASN A 86 -4.54 -11.60 -14.86
CA ASN A 86 -5.62 -10.65 -15.04
C ASN A 86 -5.83 -9.78 -13.79
N GLY A 87 -4.96 -8.78 -13.61
CA GLY A 87 -4.99 -7.90 -12.43
C GLY A 87 -6.30 -7.12 -12.26
N ARG A 88 -6.98 -6.74 -13.36
CA ARG A 88 -8.28 -6.06 -13.29
C ARG A 88 -9.37 -6.96 -12.73
N ARG A 89 -9.52 -8.16 -13.31
CA ARG A 89 -10.48 -9.16 -12.82
C ARG A 89 -10.18 -9.56 -11.38
N PHE A 90 -8.90 -9.71 -11.02
CA PHE A 90 -8.48 -9.95 -9.64
C PHE A 90 -8.98 -8.84 -8.70
N LEU A 91 -8.73 -7.57 -9.01
CA LEU A 91 -9.18 -6.44 -8.18
C LEU A 91 -10.70 -6.43 -8.00
N GLU A 92 -11.46 -6.63 -9.07
CA GLU A 92 -12.92 -6.65 -9.04
C GLU A 92 -13.47 -7.79 -8.17
N VAL A 93 -13.01 -9.02 -8.42
CA VAL A 93 -13.48 -10.22 -7.72
C VAL A 93 -13.02 -10.23 -6.27
N ALA A 94 -11.73 -9.95 -6.03
CA ALA A 94 -11.18 -9.90 -4.67
C ALA A 94 -11.91 -8.85 -3.84
N ARG A 95 -12.08 -7.62 -4.34
CA ARG A 95 -12.80 -6.54 -3.62
C ARG A 95 -14.21 -6.95 -3.22
N ARG A 96 -14.92 -7.67 -4.07
CA ARG A 96 -16.27 -8.18 -3.76
C ARG A 96 -16.22 -9.30 -2.71
N VAL A 97 -15.28 -10.23 -2.81
CA VAL A 97 -15.17 -11.39 -1.90
C VAL A 97 -14.70 -10.96 -0.51
N VAL A 98 -13.76 -10.03 -0.41
CA VAL A 98 -13.26 -9.53 0.89
C VAL A 98 -14.32 -8.83 1.73
N LYS A 99 -15.43 -8.35 1.13
CA LYS A 99 -16.54 -7.80 1.91
C LYS A 99 -17.33 -8.88 2.67
N ARG A 100 -17.10 -10.16 2.34
CA ARG A 100 -17.73 -11.33 2.99
C ARG A 100 -16.74 -12.14 3.81
N LYS A 101 -15.53 -12.38 3.26
CA LYS A 101 -14.53 -13.27 3.83
C LYS A 101 -13.13 -12.75 3.58
N PRO A 102 -12.22 -12.78 4.57
CA PRO A 102 -10.84 -12.34 4.37
C PRO A 102 -10.13 -13.19 3.31
N VAL A 103 -9.43 -12.49 2.42
CA VAL A 103 -8.51 -13.06 1.44
C VAL A 103 -7.10 -12.64 1.84
N ILE A 104 -6.22 -13.62 2.03
CA ILE A 104 -4.86 -13.41 2.53
C ILE A 104 -3.87 -13.99 1.53
N VAL A 105 -2.93 -13.17 1.05
CA VAL A 105 -1.96 -13.54 0.02
C VAL A 105 -0.55 -13.57 0.59
N LEU A 106 0.17 -14.66 0.34
CA LEU A 106 1.63 -14.71 0.38
C LEU A 106 2.17 -14.60 -1.05
N LYS A 107 2.81 -13.46 -1.36
CA LYS A 107 3.37 -13.19 -2.70
C LYS A 107 4.82 -13.66 -2.78
N GLY A 108 5.11 -14.61 -3.67
CA GLY A 108 6.47 -14.98 -4.04
C GLY A 108 7.16 -13.89 -4.88
N GLY A 109 8.48 -13.78 -4.81
CA GLY A 109 9.26 -12.90 -5.70
C GLY A 109 9.13 -11.39 -5.43
N THR A 110 9.11 -10.98 -4.15
CA THR A 110 8.92 -9.57 -3.75
C THR A 110 10.14 -8.67 -3.97
N SER A 111 11.35 -9.25 -4.10
CA SER A 111 12.58 -8.50 -4.38
C SER A 111 12.93 -8.51 -5.87
N THR A 112 13.79 -7.60 -6.35
CA THR A 112 14.26 -7.61 -7.75
C THR A 112 14.92 -8.94 -8.14
N ALA A 113 15.62 -9.60 -7.21
CA ALA A 113 16.20 -10.92 -7.45
C ALA A 113 15.11 -12.01 -7.48
N GLY A 114 14.18 -11.97 -6.52
CA GLY A 114 13.08 -12.92 -6.45
C GLY A 114 12.11 -12.82 -7.64
N ALA A 115 11.78 -11.61 -8.07
CA ALA A 115 10.95 -11.35 -9.25
C ALA A 115 11.60 -11.91 -10.52
N ARG A 116 12.92 -11.72 -10.71
CA ARG A 116 13.66 -12.33 -11.83
C ARG A 116 13.64 -13.85 -11.78
N ALA A 117 13.81 -14.45 -10.60
CA ALA A 117 13.75 -15.90 -10.42
C ALA A 117 12.35 -16.45 -10.74
N ALA A 118 11.29 -15.83 -10.21
CA ALA A 118 9.91 -16.21 -10.47
C ALA A 118 9.52 -16.06 -11.96
N GLY A 119 9.91 -14.96 -12.60
CA GLY A 119 9.67 -14.73 -14.03
C GLY A 119 10.41 -15.76 -14.90
N SER A 120 11.63 -16.13 -14.56
CA SER A 120 12.38 -17.18 -15.29
C SER A 120 11.79 -18.57 -15.08
N HIS A 121 11.19 -18.83 -13.91
CA HIS A 121 10.56 -20.10 -13.56
C HIS A 121 9.20 -20.30 -14.25
N THR A 122 8.39 -19.23 -14.35
CA THR A 122 7.02 -19.28 -14.88
C THR A 122 6.92 -18.86 -16.35
N GLY A 123 7.90 -18.13 -16.87
CA GLY A 123 7.83 -17.50 -18.20
C GLY A 123 6.92 -16.26 -18.26
N ALA A 124 6.29 -15.87 -17.14
CA ALA A 124 5.39 -14.73 -17.08
C ALA A 124 6.14 -13.41 -16.84
N MET A 125 5.61 -12.31 -17.38
CA MET A 125 6.05 -10.97 -16.98
C MET A 125 5.65 -10.71 -15.53
N VAL A 126 6.61 -10.23 -14.73
CA VAL A 126 6.40 -9.96 -13.30
C VAL A 126 6.22 -8.47 -13.11
N GLY A 127 5.04 -8.05 -12.65
CA GLY A 127 4.75 -6.67 -12.25
C GLY A 127 5.59 -6.24 -11.05
N SER A 128 5.64 -4.94 -10.79
CA SER A 128 6.39 -4.41 -9.66
C SER A 128 5.76 -4.84 -8.33
N PHE A 129 6.58 -5.14 -7.32
CA PHE A 129 6.05 -5.49 -6.00
C PHE A 129 5.21 -4.35 -5.39
N VAL A 130 5.56 -3.09 -5.69
CA VAL A 130 4.78 -1.91 -5.30
C VAL A 130 3.39 -1.95 -5.93
N ALA A 131 3.25 -2.35 -7.19
CA ALA A 131 1.95 -2.50 -7.84
C ALA A 131 1.10 -3.59 -7.18
N TYR A 132 1.70 -4.74 -6.84
CA TYR A 132 1.01 -5.80 -6.07
C TYR A 132 0.51 -5.30 -4.72
N GLN A 133 1.37 -4.65 -3.94
CA GLN A 133 0.99 -4.11 -2.63
C GLN A 133 -0.13 -3.07 -2.77
N THR A 134 -0.04 -2.20 -3.76
CA THR A 134 -1.07 -1.20 -4.05
C THR A 134 -2.39 -1.86 -4.48
N ALA A 135 -2.32 -2.92 -5.29
CA ALA A 135 -3.48 -3.68 -5.72
C ALA A 135 -4.16 -4.40 -4.55
N PHE A 136 -3.40 -5.07 -3.70
CA PHE A 136 -3.93 -5.77 -2.53
C PHE A 136 -4.59 -4.81 -1.55
N ASN A 137 -3.94 -3.68 -1.25
CA ASN A 137 -4.50 -2.63 -0.41
C ASN A 137 -5.82 -2.09 -1.00
N LYS A 138 -5.85 -1.79 -2.31
CA LYS A 138 -7.06 -1.31 -3.01
C LYS A 138 -8.18 -2.36 -3.01
N ALA A 139 -7.84 -3.65 -3.04
CA ALA A 139 -8.81 -4.74 -2.99
C ALA A 139 -9.23 -5.14 -1.57
N GLY A 140 -8.57 -4.65 -0.51
CA GLY A 140 -8.78 -5.13 0.86
C GLY A 140 -8.22 -6.54 1.13
N VAL A 141 -7.29 -6.98 0.29
CA VAL A 141 -6.57 -8.25 0.44
C VAL A 141 -5.42 -8.06 1.41
N ILE A 142 -5.33 -8.93 2.41
CA ILE A 142 -4.27 -8.88 3.42
C ILE A 142 -3.03 -9.56 2.86
N MET A 143 -1.87 -8.93 2.97
CA MET A 143 -0.61 -9.51 2.54
C MET A 143 0.13 -10.11 3.73
N ALA A 144 0.54 -11.38 3.62
CA ALA A 144 1.42 -12.04 4.58
C ALA A 144 2.87 -12.02 4.07
N GLU A 145 3.83 -11.89 4.98
CA GLU A 145 5.27 -11.85 4.64
C GLU A 145 5.95 -13.23 4.66
N SER A 146 5.30 -14.22 5.27
CA SER A 146 5.82 -15.59 5.38
C SER A 146 4.69 -16.62 5.45
N VAL A 147 5.05 -17.90 5.31
CA VAL A 147 4.11 -19.02 5.49
C VAL A 147 3.57 -19.04 6.91
N GLU A 148 4.43 -18.83 7.91
CA GLU A 148 4.02 -18.75 9.31
C GLU A 148 2.99 -17.63 9.53
N GLU A 149 3.26 -16.44 8.97
CA GLU A 149 2.35 -15.30 9.09
C GLU A 149 1.00 -15.55 8.36
N LEU A 150 1.04 -16.19 7.19
CA LEU A 150 -0.16 -16.57 6.43
C LEU A 150 -1.10 -17.45 7.29
N PHE A 151 -0.55 -18.44 8.00
CA PHE A 151 -1.35 -19.35 8.83
C PHE A 151 -1.73 -18.76 10.19
N ASN A 152 -0.89 -17.91 10.78
CA ASN A 152 -1.26 -17.16 11.99
C ASN A 152 -2.49 -16.30 11.75
N HIS A 153 -2.51 -15.55 10.64
CA HIS A 153 -3.69 -14.79 10.22
C HIS A 153 -4.89 -15.72 10.00
N ALA A 154 -4.70 -16.82 9.27
CA ALA A 154 -5.78 -17.76 8.96
C ALA A 154 -6.48 -18.30 10.22
N ILE A 155 -5.71 -18.69 11.23
CA ILE A 155 -6.22 -19.20 12.50
C ILE A 155 -7.00 -18.09 13.22
N ALA A 156 -6.45 -16.89 13.34
CA ALA A 156 -7.14 -15.80 14.02
C ALA A 156 -8.45 -15.40 13.33
N PHE A 157 -8.48 -15.29 12.00
CA PHE A 157 -9.71 -14.99 11.26
C PHE A 157 -10.75 -16.13 11.33
N THR A 158 -10.31 -17.36 11.56
CA THR A 158 -11.20 -18.53 11.69
C THR A 158 -11.79 -18.65 13.09
N GLU A 159 -11.00 -18.37 14.12
CA GLU A 159 -11.36 -18.65 15.52
C GLU A 159 -11.84 -17.42 16.30
N GLN A 160 -11.48 -16.20 15.88
CA GLN A 160 -11.79 -14.97 16.61
C GLN A 160 -12.83 -14.08 15.89
N PRO A 161 -13.63 -13.30 16.63
CA PRO A 161 -14.44 -12.24 16.04
C PRO A 161 -13.56 -11.07 15.57
N LEU A 162 -14.10 -10.24 14.68
CA LEU A 162 -13.41 -9.02 14.26
C LEU A 162 -13.55 -7.92 15.33
N PRO A 163 -12.53 -7.07 15.51
CA PRO A 163 -12.63 -5.92 16.41
C PRO A 163 -13.67 -4.91 15.88
N ARG A 164 -14.59 -4.48 16.75
CA ARG A 164 -15.70 -3.58 16.37
C ARG A 164 -15.30 -2.11 16.30
N GLY A 165 -14.14 -1.76 16.82
CA GLY A 165 -13.56 -0.42 16.81
C GLY A 165 -12.05 -0.50 16.82
N GLU A 166 -11.40 0.54 17.35
CA GLU A 166 -9.96 0.61 17.60
C GLU A 166 -9.66 0.40 19.09
N GLY A 167 -8.42 0.10 19.45
CA GLY A 167 -8.01 -0.01 20.85
C GLY A 167 -7.80 -1.45 21.30
N VAL A 168 -6.55 -1.81 21.57
CA VAL A 168 -6.17 -3.09 22.20
C VAL A 168 -5.78 -2.87 23.66
N ALA A 169 -6.21 -3.75 24.55
CA ALA A 169 -5.64 -3.85 25.90
C ALA A 169 -4.63 -5.00 25.96
N ILE A 170 -3.47 -4.74 26.56
CA ILE A 170 -2.45 -5.76 26.81
C ILE A 170 -2.49 -6.10 28.30
N VAL A 171 -2.70 -7.36 28.65
CA VAL A 171 -2.61 -7.87 30.03
C VAL A 171 -1.36 -8.72 30.16
N THR A 172 -0.50 -8.45 31.13
CA THR A 172 0.77 -9.18 31.26
C THR A 172 1.22 -9.37 32.71
N ASN A 173 1.89 -10.48 33.01
CA ASN A 173 2.63 -10.64 34.28
C ASN A 173 4.09 -10.17 34.22
N ALA A 174 4.56 -9.64 33.10
CA ALA A 174 5.95 -9.23 32.95
C ALA A 174 6.09 -7.99 32.06
N GLY A 175 6.77 -6.97 32.58
CA GLY A 175 6.99 -5.72 31.87
C GLY A 175 7.72 -5.88 30.52
N GLY A 176 8.75 -6.73 30.43
CA GLY A 176 9.56 -6.91 29.22
C GLY A 176 8.73 -7.27 27.97
N PRO A 177 7.96 -8.37 27.97
CA PRO A 177 7.01 -8.69 26.90
C PRO A 177 5.96 -7.60 26.64
N GLY A 178 5.49 -6.93 27.70
CA GLY A 178 4.57 -5.80 27.58
C GLY A 178 5.15 -4.62 26.79
N PHE A 179 6.44 -4.30 26.99
CA PHE A 179 7.15 -3.27 26.23
C PHE A 179 7.31 -3.65 24.75
N LEU A 180 7.75 -4.89 24.48
CA LEU A 180 7.88 -5.38 23.09
C LEU A 180 6.55 -5.35 22.33
N ALA A 181 5.47 -5.77 22.99
CA ALA A 181 4.13 -5.70 22.41
C ALA A 181 3.68 -4.25 22.15
N THR A 182 3.97 -3.34 23.08
CA THR A 182 3.62 -1.91 22.97
C THR A 182 4.36 -1.23 21.83
N ASP A 183 5.67 -1.40 21.74
CA ASP A 183 6.51 -0.84 20.67
C ASP A 183 6.06 -1.34 19.29
N LEU A 184 5.69 -2.62 19.21
CA LEU A 184 5.20 -3.21 17.96
C LEU A 184 3.79 -2.72 17.60
N CYS A 185 2.91 -2.53 18.58
CA CYS A 185 1.61 -1.89 18.37
C CYS A 185 1.78 -0.50 17.76
N GLU A 186 2.68 0.32 18.30
CA GLU A 186 2.97 1.65 17.75
C GLU A 186 3.53 1.56 16.32
N LYS A 187 4.51 0.68 16.09
CA LYS A 187 5.12 0.48 14.76
C LYS A 187 4.12 0.04 13.69
N LEU A 188 3.14 -0.79 14.05
CA LEU A 188 2.11 -1.29 13.13
C LEU A 188 0.84 -0.43 13.10
N GLY A 189 0.79 0.66 13.88
CA GLY A 189 -0.39 1.53 13.97
C GLY A 189 -1.59 0.90 14.70
N VAL A 190 -1.38 -0.17 15.48
CA VAL A 190 -2.39 -0.75 16.37
C VAL A 190 -2.51 0.12 17.61
N LYS A 191 -3.63 0.82 17.75
CA LYS A 191 -3.83 1.76 18.86
C LYS A 191 -4.02 1.00 20.18
N LEU A 192 -3.25 1.36 21.21
CA LEU A 192 -3.55 0.94 22.58
C LEU A 192 -4.84 1.62 23.07
N ALA A 193 -5.70 0.85 23.73
CA ALA A 193 -6.90 1.37 24.36
C ALA A 193 -6.56 2.30 25.52
N ARG A 194 -7.26 3.43 25.61
CA ARG A 194 -7.26 4.28 26.79
C ARG A 194 -8.34 3.80 27.74
N LEU A 195 -7.95 3.04 28.76
CA LEU A 195 -8.89 2.48 29.73
C LEU A 195 -9.73 3.58 30.39
N SER A 196 -11.01 3.27 30.60
CA SER A 196 -11.95 4.14 31.28
C SER A 196 -11.51 4.40 32.73
N ARG A 197 -12.02 5.49 33.31
CA ARG A 197 -11.75 5.80 34.72
C ARG A 197 -12.27 4.71 35.65
N GLU A 198 -13.40 4.09 35.30
CA GLU A 198 -14.03 3.03 36.08
C GLU A 198 -13.18 1.76 36.08
N THR A 199 -12.78 1.28 34.89
CA THR A 199 -11.90 0.12 34.73
C THR A 199 -10.59 0.33 35.48
N ARG A 200 -9.94 1.49 35.29
CA ARG A 200 -8.68 1.80 35.97
C ARG A 200 -8.83 1.83 37.49
N LYS A 201 -9.94 2.40 38.01
CA LYS A 201 -10.24 2.40 39.44
C LYS A 201 -10.42 0.99 39.97
N SER A 202 -11.22 0.16 39.29
CA SER A 202 -11.44 -1.24 39.67
C SER A 202 -10.15 -2.04 39.70
N LEU A 203 -9.27 -1.86 38.70
CA LEU A 203 -7.94 -2.46 38.66
C LEU A 203 -7.08 -2.02 39.86
N MET A 204 -7.04 -0.73 40.20
CA MET A 204 -6.25 -0.22 41.33
C MET A 204 -6.73 -0.73 42.70
N GLU A 205 -8.03 -0.94 42.87
CA GLU A 205 -8.61 -1.39 44.15
C GLU A 205 -8.41 -2.89 44.39
N ASN A 206 -8.24 -3.69 43.33
CA ASN A 206 -8.24 -5.15 43.42
C ASN A 206 -6.90 -5.80 43.03
N LEU A 207 -6.00 -5.07 42.37
CA LEU A 207 -4.64 -5.53 42.10
C LEU A 207 -3.65 -5.03 43.17
N PRO A 208 -2.50 -5.71 43.35
CA PRO A 208 -1.48 -5.24 44.28
C PRO A 208 -1.04 -3.80 43.99
N PRO A 209 -0.69 -2.98 44.99
CA PRO A 209 -0.31 -1.57 44.77
C PRO A 209 0.87 -1.35 43.81
N ALA A 210 1.71 -2.36 43.62
CA ALA A 210 2.84 -2.30 42.69
C ALA A 210 2.46 -2.59 41.23
N ALA A 211 1.26 -3.10 40.96
CA ALA A 211 0.77 -3.41 39.62
C ALA A 211 0.58 -2.12 38.79
N ALA A 212 0.86 -2.20 37.49
CA ALA A 212 0.59 -1.10 36.57
C ALA A 212 -0.83 -1.23 36.01
N THR A 213 -1.71 -0.30 36.37
CA THR A 213 -3.14 -0.30 35.96
C THR A 213 -3.41 0.57 34.72
N GLY A 214 -2.35 0.87 33.97
CA GLY A 214 -2.42 1.53 32.67
C GLY A 214 -2.66 0.54 31.55
N ASN A 215 -2.18 0.85 30.35
CA ASN A 215 -2.12 -0.09 29.25
C ASN A 215 -0.68 -0.07 28.70
N PRO A 216 0.10 -1.17 28.84
CA PRO A 216 -0.28 -2.48 29.37
C PRO A 216 -0.75 -2.52 30.84
N ILE A 217 -1.62 -3.47 31.15
CA ILE A 217 -2.03 -3.85 32.52
C ILE A 217 -1.00 -4.88 33.02
N ASP A 218 -0.02 -4.44 33.81
CA ASP A 218 1.00 -5.31 34.41
C ASP A 218 0.52 -5.81 35.78
N ILE A 219 0.14 -7.09 35.83
CA ILE A 219 -0.38 -7.78 37.00
C ILE A 219 0.71 -8.42 37.86
N LEU A 220 1.99 -8.13 37.59
CA LEU A 220 3.19 -8.58 38.30
C LEU A 220 3.55 -10.06 38.11
N GLY A 221 4.84 -10.37 38.26
CA GLY A 221 5.42 -11.69 37.95
C GLY A 221 4.90 -12.86 38.77
N ASP A 222 4.50 -12.60 40.02
CA ASP A 222 3.94 -13.57 40.94
C ASP A 222 2.44 -13.87 40.67
N ALA A 223 1.88 -13.33 39.57
CA ALA A 223 0.50 -13.54 39.17
C ALA A 223 0.11 -15.01 39.03
N ARG A 224 -0.94 -15.37 39.76
CA ARG A 224 -1.71 -16.60 39.63
C ARG A 224 -2.88 -16.39 38.68
N ALA A 225 -3.65 -17.44 38.40
CA ALA A 225 -4.73 -17.38 37.41
C ALA A 225 -5.84 -16.37 37.78
N ASP A 226 -6.09 -16.15 39.07
CA ASP A 226 -7.09 -15.20 39.57
C ASP A 226 -6.84 -13.75 39.12
N ARG A 227 -5.59 -13.28 39.15
CA ARG A 227 -5.21 -11.95 38.66
C ARG A 227 -5.40 -11.81 37.16
N TYR A 228 -5.10 -12.85 36.39
CA TYR A 228 -5.39 -12.87 34.95
C TYR A 228 -6.89 -12.82 34.69
N THR A 229 -7.67 -13.66 35.38
CA THR A 229 -9.13 -13.68 35.26
C THR A 229 -9.70 -12.28 35.45
N PHE A 230 -9.37 -11.64 36.57
CA PHE A 230 -9.89 -10.32 36.90
C PHE A 230 -9.47 -9.24 35.89
N ALA A 231 -8.19 -9.20 35.51
CA ALA A 231 -7.68 -8.18 34.59
C ALA A 231 -8.23 -8.34 33.17
N VAL A 232 -8.36 -9.58 32.68
CA VAL A 232 -8.91 -9.88 31.35
C VAL A 232 -10.41 -9.56 31.29
N GLU A 233 -11.18 -9.93 32.33
CA GLU A 233 -12.60 -9.56 32.43
C GLU A 233 -12.76 -8.04 32.40
N LYS A 234 -12.01 -7.31 33.23
CA LYS A 234 -12.09 -5.84 33.25
C LYS A 234 -11.67 -5.17 31.95
N ALA A 235 -10.68 -5.74 31.26
CA ALA A 235 -10.28 -5.25 29.94
C ALA A 235 -11.38 -5.50 28.90
N LEU A 236 -12.02 -6.67 28.91
CA LEU A 236 -13.11 -7.00 27.99
C LEU A 236 -14.40 -6.21 28.28
N ASP A 237 -14.67 -5.86 29.54
CA ASP A 237 -15.80 -5.02 29.95
C ASP A 237 -15.66 -3.56 29.45
N ASP A 238 -14.43 -3.06 29.26
CA ASP A 238 -14.18 -1.65 28.93
C ASP A 238 -14.64 -1.30 27.51
N GLU A 239 -15.46 -0.25 27.38
CA GLU A 239 -15.99 0.23 26.09
C GLU A 239 -14.91 0.72 25.11
N ASN A 240 -13.75 1.15 25.61
CA ASN A 240 -12.64 1.63 24.78
C ASN A 240 -11.73 0.49 24.30
N VAL A 241 -11.97 -0.74 24.76
CA VAL A 241 -11.21 -1.94 24.38
C VAL A 241 -11.99 -2.71 23.33
N ASN A 242 -11.34 -2.97 22.20
CA ASN A 242 -11.89 -3.71 21.07
C ASN A 242 -11.12 -5.00 20.76
N ALA A 243 -10.03 -5.26 21.47
CA ALA A 243 -9.26 -6.51 21.45
C ALA A 243 -8.44 -6.65 22.73
N VAL A 244 -8.13 -7.87 23.15
CA VAL A 244 -7.22 -8.14 24.28
C VAL A 244 -6.08 -9.06 23.85
N VAL A 245 -4.87 -8.72 24.27
CA VAL A 245 -3.69 -9.58 24.15
C VAL A 245 -3.24 -9.98 25.55
N VAL A 246 -3.18 -11.27 25.83
CA VAL A 246 -2.75 -11.80 27.13
C VAL A 246 -1.33 -12.35 27.01
N LEU A 247 -0.38 -11.73 27.69
CA LEU A 247 1.03 -12.12 27.70
C LEU A 247 1.38 -12.82 29.01
N LEU A 248 1.73 -14.10 28.95
CA LEU A 248 2.14 -14.90 30.09
C LEU A 248 3.58 -15.36 29.93
N THR A 249 4.37 -15.13 30.98
CA THR A 249 5.71 -15.70 31.15
C THR A 249 5.73 -16.66 32.34
N PRO A 250 6.35 -17.85 32.24
CA PRO A 250 6.41 -18.81 33.32
C PRO A 250 7.32 -18.30 34.44
N GLN A 251 6.76 -18.22 35.65
CA GLN A 251 7.49 -18.05 36.91
C GLN A 251 7.16 -19.21 37.85
N ALA A 252 7.84 -19.30 39.00
CA ALA A 252 7.67 -20.38 39.95
C ALA A 252 6.22 -20.57 40.43
N MET A 253 5.44 -19.49 40.47
CA MET A 253 4.04 -19.49 40.94
C MET A 253 3.01 -19.47 39.80
N THR A 254 3.45 -19.46 38.54
CA THR A 254 2.56 -19.28 37.40
C THR A 254 1.72 -20.52 37.14
N GLU A 255 0.41 -20.33 37.06
CA GLU A 255 -0.57 -21.40 36.83
C GLU A 255 -1.05 -21.39 35.38
N SER A 256 -0.15 -21.71 34.44
CA SER A 256 -0.40 -21.60 32.99
C SER A 256 -1.73 -22.24 32.56
N MET A 257 -1.99 -23.49 32.97
CA MET A 257 -3.22 -24.20 32.60
C MET A 257 -4.49 -23.60 33.23
N ALA A 258 -4.41 -23.12 34.47
CA ALA A 258 -5.56 -22.47 35.10
C ALA A 258 -5.87 -21.13 34.42
N THR A 259 -4.84 -20.34 34.10
CA THR A 259 -4.98 -19.10 33.31
C THR A 259 -5.59 -19.38 31.93
N ALA A 260 -5.14 -20.43 31.24
CA ALA A 260 -5.69 -20.82 29.94
C ALA A 260 -7.19 -21.17 30.01
N ARG A 261 -7.60 -21.93 31.04
CA ARG A 261 -9.03 -22.22 31.30
C ARG A 261 -9.84 -20.96 31.56
N SER A 262 -9.33 -20.05 32.39
CA SER A 262 -9.99 -18.78 32.66
C SER A 262 -10.22 -17.96 31.39
N ILE A 263 -9.20 -17.84 30.52
CA ILE A 263 -9.32 -17.07 29.26
C ILE A 263 -10.42 -17.67 28.37
N VAL A 264 -10.47 -19.00 28.24
CA VAL A 264 -11.49 -19.70 27.45
C VAL A 264 -12.89 -19.48 28.05
N GLU A 265 -13.03 -19.59 29.37
CA GLU A 265 -14.31 -19.37 30.06
C GLU A 265 -14.81 -17.94 29.90
N ILE A 266 -13.94 -16.94 30.05
CA ILE A 266 -14.27 -15.54 29.83
C ILE A 266 -14.69 -15.30 28.39
N GLN A 267 -13.92 -15.80 27.40
CA GLN A 267 -14.25 -15.60 25.99
C GLN A 267 -15.58 -16.24 25.60
N ARG A 268 -15.93 -17.39 26.20
CA ARG A 268 -17.25 -18.02 26.00
C ARG A 268 -18.39 -17.22 26.62
N ARG A 269 -18.15 -16.53 27.74
CA ARG A 269 -19.16 -15.77 28.48
C ARG A 269 -19.38 -14.37 27.90
N GLU A 270 -18.32 -13.59 27.75
CA GLU A 270 -18.37 -12.20 27.29
C GLU A 270 -18.49 -12.12 25.76
N GLY A 271 -17.73 -12.95 25.05
CA GLY A 271 -17.72 -13.01 23.59
C GLY A 271 -17.47 -11.68 22.88
N GLY A 272 -17.51 -11.69 21.55
CA GLY A 272 -17.66 -10.46 20.74
C GLY A 272 -16.43 -9.56 20.55
N LYS A 273 -15.37 -9.70 21.35
CA LYS A 273 -14.06 -9.05 21.14
C LYS A 273 -12.96 -10.12 20.92
N PRO A 274 -12.02 -9.93 19.99
CA PRO A 274 -10.91 -10.87 19.81
C PRO A 274 -9.99 -10.92 21.03
N VAL A 275 -9.59 -12.13 21.42
CA VAL A 275 -8.59 -12.42 22.44
C VAL A 275 -7.48 -13.26 21.83
N LEU A 276 -6.25 -12.76 21.90
CA LEU A 276 -5.05 -13.49 21.47
C LEU A 276 -4.17 -13.72 22.70
N ALA A 277 -3.61 -14.92 22.82
CA ALA A 277 -2.71 -15.28 23.91
C ALA A 277 -1.26 -15.37 23.41
N VAL A 278 -0.33 -15.02 24.29
CA VAL A 278 1.10 -15.23 24.10
C VAL A 278 1.62 -15.89 25.35
N PHE A 279 1.81 -17.20 25.29
CA PHE A 279 2.35 -17.99 26.40
C PHE A 279 3.82 -18.26 26.07
N MET A 280 4.68 -17.34 26.51
CA MET A 280 6.10 -17.39 26.20
C MET A 280 6.77 -18.51 26.98
N GLY A 281 7.33 -19.51 26.32
CA GLY A 281 8.01 -20.62 26.99
C GLY A 281 8.02 -21.89 26.14
N GLY A 282 8.38 -23.01 26.78
CA GLY A 282 8.35 -24.33 26.18
C GLY A 282 7.48 -25.28 27.01
N GLY A 283 8.02 -26.41 27.43
CA GLY A 283 7.26 -27.49 28.07
C GLY A 283 6.40 -27.09 29.29
N THR A 284 6.74 -26.03 30.02
CA THR A 284 5.93 -25.56 31.18
C THR A 284 4.63 -24.85 30.80
N VAL A 285 4.50 -24.39 29.55
CA VAL A 285 3.31 -23.71 29.03
C VAL A 285 2.69 -24.43 27.83
N GLU A 286 3.29 -25.53 27.38
CA GLU A 286 2.90 -26.29 26.18
C GLU A 286 1.46 -26.79 26.28
N GLU A 287 1.13 -27.59 27.31
CA GLU A 287 -0.24 -28.11 27.51
C GLU A 287 -1.29 -26.99 27.61
N ALA A 288 -0.95 -25.87 28.26
CA ALA A 288 -1.84 -24.72 28.38
C ALA A 288 -2.04 -24.01 27.04
N SER A 289 -0.98 -23.91 26.23
CA SER A 289 -1.01 -23.32 24.89
C SER A 289 -1.82 -24.17 23.92
N GLU A 290 -1.66 -25.50 23.98
CA GLU A 290 -2.47 -26.45 23.21
C GLU A 290 -3.93 -26.36 23.60
N TYR A 291 -4.23 -26.33 24.90
CA TYR A 291 -5.59 -26.15 25.40
C TYR A 291 -6.24 -24.87 24.88
N LEU A 292 -5.52 -23.74 24.86
CA LEU A 292 -6.01 -22.50 24.26
C LEU A 292 -6.37 -22.68 22.78
N LYS A 293 -5.45 -23.25 21.99
CA LYS A 293 -5.64 -23.49 20.55
C LYS A 293 -6.84 -24.40 20.28
N GLU A 294 -6.97 -25.50 21.01
CA GLU A 294 -8.09 -26.46 20.88
C GLU A 294 -9.45 -25.84 21.23
N ASN A 295 -9.46 -24.79 22.05
CA ASN A 295 -10.66 -24.08 22.47
C ASN A 295 -10.87 -22.74 21.74
N GLY A 296 -10.21 -22.55 20.60
CA GLY A 296 -10.44 -21.42 19.71
C GLY A 296 -9.76 -20.11 20.12
N ILE A 297 -8.78 -20.14 21.03
CA ILE A 297 -7.95 -18.98 21.37
C ILE A 297 -6.59 -19.12 20.67
N PRO A 298 -6.26 -18.28 19.68
CA PRO A 298 -4.94 -18.28 19.08
C PRO A 298 -3.87 -18.01 20.14
N CYS A 299 -2.90 -18.91 20.27
CA CYS A 299 -1.81 -18.82 21.25
C CYS A 299 -0.46 -18.86 20.55
N PHE A 300 0.34 -17.81 20.77
CA PHE A 300 1.65 -17.60 20.18
C PHE A 300 2.77 -17.75 21.23
N ASP A 301 3.97 -18.03 20.75
CA ASP A 301 5.20 -18.13 21.55
C ASP A 301 5.83 -16.75 21.85
N PHE A 302 5.63 -15.77 20.97
CA PHE A 302 6.19 -14.42 21.10
C PHE A 302 5.18 -13.31 20.76
N PRO A 303 5.29 -12.12 21.39
CA PRO A 303 4.41 -10.99 21.13
C PRO A 303 4.34 -10.57 19.66
N GLU A 304 5.44 -10.70 18.93
CA GLU A 304 5.55 -10.24 17.55
C GLU A 304 4.51 -10.88 16.64
N LYS A 305 4.30 -12.20 16.79
CA LYS A 305 3.32 -12.95 16.00
C LYS A 305 1.90 -12.53 16.35
N ALA A 306 1.60 -12.35 17.63
CA ALA A 306 0.28 -11.95 18.09
C ALA A 306 -0.09 -10.53 17.64
N ILE A 307 0.83 -9.57 17.79
CA ILE A 307 0.55 -8.18 17.41
C ILE A 307 0.47 -8.00 15.89
N LYS A 308 1.31 -8.69 15.10
CA LYS A 308 1.16 -8.73 13.63
C LYS A 308 -0.19 -9.32 13.22
N THR A 309 -0.60 -10.40 13.85
CA THR A 309 -1.89 -11.05 13.58
C THR A 309 -3.07 -10.14 13.94
N LEU A 310 -2.96 -9.45 15.08
CA LEU A 310 -3.95 -8.50 15.51
C LEU A 310 -4.03 -7.28 14.58
N ALA A 311 -2.89 -6.81 14.07
CA ALA A 311 -2.86 -5.71 13.09
C ALA A 311 -3.67 -6.05 11.83
N ALA A 312 -3.55 -7.28 11.32
CA ALA A 312 -4.33 -7.75 10.19
C ALA A 312 -5.85 -7.79 10.49
N LEU A 313 -6.25 -8.21 11.70
CA LEU A 313 -7.65 -8.16 12.13
C LEU A 313 -8.20 -6.73 12.15
N PHE A 314 -7.45 -5.77 12.69
CA PHE A 314 -7.83 -4.35 12.69
C PHE A 314 -7.84 -3.73 11.28
N GLU A 315 -6.85 -4.05 10.43
CA GLU A 315 -6.80 -3.61 9.04
C GLU A 315 -8.04 -4.06 8.26
N TYR A 316 -8.37 -5.35 8.33
CA TYR A 316 -9.56 -5.89 7.67
C TYR A 316 -10.85 -5.30 8.24
N ALA A 317 -10.96 -5.15 9.57
CA ALA A 317 -12.12 -4.54 10.19
C ALA A 317 -12.30 -3.07 9.78
N ARG A 318 -11.21 -2.31 9.62
CA ARG A 318 -11.24 -0.94 9.08
C ARG A 318 -11.73 -0.94 7.64
N PHE A 319 -11.18 -1.79 6.78
CA PHE A 319 -11.59 -1.91 5.38
C PHE A 319 -13.09 -2.26 5.21
N LEU A 320 -13.64 -3.08 6.09
CA LEU A 320 -15.08 -3.42 6.07
C LEU A 320 -15.96 -2.24 6.48
N ARG A 321 -15.49 -1.39 7.40
CA ARG A 321 -16.22 -0.18 7.85
C ARG A 321 -16.10 1.00 6.88
N GLU A 322 -15.03 1.03 6.09
CA GLU A 322 -14.80 2.09 5.12
C GLU A 322 -15.87 2.04 4.01
N PRO A 323 -16.54 3.18 3.73
CA PRO A 323 -17.48 3.26 2.62
C PRO A 323 -16.73 3.14 1.29
N ASP A 324 -17.44 2.64 0.27
CA ASP A 324 -16.89 2.63 -1.08
C ASP A 324 -16.77 4.07 -1.60
N HIS A 325 -15.55 4.46 -1.98
CA HIS A 325 -15.26 5.74 -2.59
C HIS A 325 -15.09 5.53 -4.11
N PRO A 326 -16.08 5.90 -4.93
CA PRO A 326 -15.95 5.75 -6.37
C PRO A 326 -14.83 6.66 -6.91
N PRO A 327 -14.20 6.27 -8.02
CA PRO A 327 -13.26 7.15 -8.71
C PRO A 327 -13.94 8.45 -9.15
N VAL A 328 -13.19 9.55 -9.09
CA VAL A 328 -13.67 10.86 -9.57
C VAL A 328 -13.53 10.91 -11.09
N ARG A 329 -14.54 11.46 -11.76
CA ARG A 329 -14.52 11.72 -13.21
C ARG A 329 -14.89 13.17 -13.48
N PHE A 330 -14.05 13.84 -14.24
CA PHE A 330 -14.22 15.20 -14.73
C PHE A 330 -14.82 15.15 -16.14
N GLU A 331 -15.84 15.98 -16.38
CA GLU A 331 -16.50 16.13 -17.68
C GLU A 331 -15.90 17.28 -18.51
N ASP A 332 -15.19 18.20 -17.87
CA ASP A 332 -14.51 19.34 -18.47
C ASP A 332 -13.11 18.95 -19.01
N VAL A 333 -13.05 17.85 -19.76
CA VAL A 333 -11.82 17.33 -20.40
C VAL A 333 -12.00 17.30 -21.93
N ASP A 334 -10.89 17.36 -22.67
CA ASP A 334 -10.86 17.28 -24.13
C ASP A 334 -10.02 16.06 -24.60
N PRO A 335 -10.62 14.85 -24.61
CA PRO A 335 -9.93 13.64 -25.06
C PRO A 335 -9.55 13.71 -26.54
N SER A 336 -10.37 14.37 -27.38
CA SER A 336 -10.10 14.50 -28.81
C SER A 336 -8.82 15.26 -29.08
N ARG A 337 -8.52 16.31 -28.31
CA ARG A 337 -7.23 17.02 -28.43
C ARG A 337 -6.04 16.12 -28.09
N VAL A 338 -6.17 15.26 -27.08
CA VAL A 338 -5.12 14.32 -26.69
C VAL A 338 -4.87 13.28 -27.81
N GLU A 339 -5.93 12.75 -28.41
CA GLU A 339 -5.84 11.81 -29.54
C GLU A 339 -5.13 12.44 -30.74
N GLU A 340 -5.46 13.68 -31.11
CA GLU A 340 -4.79 14.41 -32.20
C GLU A 340 -3.27 14.55 -31.97
N ILE A 341 -2.87 14.88 -30.74
CA ILE A 341 -1.46 15.02 -30.37
C ILE A 341 -0.74 13.67 -30.45
N PHE A 342 -1.37 12.59 -29.98
CA PHE A 342 -0.79 11.25 -30.03
C PHE A 342 -0.62 10.77 -31.47
N ASP A 343 -1.62 11.03 -32.32
CA ASP A 343 -1.57 10.70 -33.74
C ASP A 343 -0.46 11.49 -34.47
N ALA A 344 -0.29 12.77 -34.15
CA ALA A 344 0.80 13.58 -34.70
C ALA A 344 2.17 13.05 -34.29
N ALA A 345 2.36 12.69 -33.01
CA ALA A 345 3.60 12.11 -32.52
C ALA A 345 3.92 10.76 -33.18
N ARG A 346 2.90 9.91 -33.35
CA ARG A 346 3.03 8.61 -34.04
C ARG A 346 3.36 8.75 -35.51
N LYS A 347 2.75 9.69 -36.23
CA LYS A 347 3.09 10.00 -37.64
C LYS A 347 4.53 10.47 -37.80
N ASP A 348 5.09 11.13 -36.78
CA ASP A 348 6.49 11.53 -36.70
C ASP A 348 7.41 10.41 -36.14
N MET A 349 6.88 9.19 -35.99
CA MET A 349 7.59 8.01 -35.48
C MET A 349 8.23 8.25 -34.10
N ARG A 350 7.58 9.07 -33.26
CA ARG A 350 7.99 9.36 -31.89
C ARG A 350 7.11 8.64 -30.89
N VAL A 351 7.75 8.14 -29.84
CA VAL A 351 7.08 7.59 -28.65
C VAL A 351 7.18 8.50 -27.44
N VAL A 352 7.91 9.61 -27.55
CA VAL A 352 8.01 10.63 -26.51
C VAL A 352 7.42 11.93 -27.06
N LEU A 353 6.49 12.51 -26.33
CA LEU A 353 5.91 13.80 -26.69
C LEU A 353 6.94 14.92 -26.49
N LEU A 354 6.89 15.91 -27.39
CA LEU A 354 7.63 17.15 -27.21
C LEU A 354 7.04 17.93 -26.02
N PRO A 355 7.82 18.79 -25.34
CA PRO A 355 7.35 19.50 -24.15
C PRO A 355 6.06 20.31 -24.33
N HIS A 356 5.83 20.93 -25.50
CA HIS A 356 4.58 21.65 -25.77
C HIS A 356 3.40 20.69 -25.96
N GLU A 357 3.60 19.59 -26.69
CA GLU A 357 2.61 18.53 -26.86
C GLU A 357 2.20 17.95 -25.49
N ALA A 358 3.18 17.64 -24.63
CA ALA A 358 2.92 17.11 -23.30
C ALA A 358 2.20 18.12 -22.38
N ALA A 359 2.55 19.42 -22.47
CA ALA A 359 1.87 20.48 -21.76
C ALA A 359 0.41 20.64 -22.22
N GLU A 360 0.15 20.56 -23.54
CA GLU A 360 -1.20 20.61 -24.09
C GLU A 360 -2.05 19.40 -23.68
N VAL A 361 -1.45 18.20 -23.57
CA VAL A 361 -2.15 17.00 -23.11
C VAL A 361 -2.66 17.16 -21.67
N VAL A 362 -1.84 17.70 -20.76
CA VAL A 362 -2.28 17.92 -19.38
C VAL A 362 -3.25 19.11 -19.26
N ASP A 363 -3.10 20.16 -20.08
CA ASP A 363 -4.03 21.31 -20.16
C ASP A 363 -5.42 20.84 -20.64
N ALA A 364 -5.47 19.92 -21.61
CA ALA A 364 -6.70 19.30 -22.11
C ALA A 364 -7.45 18.48 -21.03
N TYR A 365 -6.77 18.09 -19.95
CA TYR A 365 -7.38 17.45 -18.79
C TYR A 365 -7.60 18.39 -17.60
N GLY A 366 -7.38 19.70 -17.78
CA GLY A 366 -7.60 20.74 -16.78
C GLY A 366 -6.42 20.97 -15.83
N ILE A 367 -5.26 20.39 -16.11
CA ILE A 367 -4.04 20.60 -15.33
C ILE A 367 -3.24 21.73 -15.96
N LYS A 368 -3.16 22.87 -15.27
CA LYS A 368 -2.46 24.06 -15.78
C LYS A 368 -0.98 23.75 -16.05
N ALA A 369 -0.52 24.10 -17.24
CA ALA A 369 0.89 24.05 -17.63
C ALA A 369 1.33 25.40 -18.25
N PRO A 370 2.61 25.79 -18.15
CA PRO A 370 3.08 27.04 -18.72
C PRO A 370 3.00 26.97 -20.26
N ARG A 371 2.33 27.95 -20.86
CA ARG A 371 2.30 28.09 -22.31
C ARG A 371 3.66 28.62 -22.80
N GLY A 372 4.25 27.92 -23.75
CA GLY A 372 5.52 28.27 -24.36
C GLY A 372 5.47 28.13 -25.87
N ARG A 373 6.49 28.67 -26.53
CA ARG A 373 6.66 28.55 -27.99
C ARG A 373 8.02 27.97 -28.33
N VAL A 374 8.07 27.10 -29.33
CA VAL A 374 9.32 26.55 -29.85
C VAL A 374 9.93 27.53 -30.84
N ALA A 375 11.07 28.10 -30.48
CA ALA A 375 11.90 28.93 -31.36
C ALA A 375 12.96 28.07 -32.06
N ARG A 376 13.07 28.22 -33.38
CA ARG A 376 14.12 27.59 -34.20
C ARG A 376 15.32 28.49 -34.41
N THR A 377 15.17 29.81 -34.20
CA THR A 377 16.27 30.78 -34.25
C THR A 377 16.28 31.68 -33.01
N ALA A 378 17.42 32.36 -32.78
CA ALA A 378 17.54 33.30 -31.68
C ALA A 378 16.58 34.49 -31.83
N GLU A 379 16.31 34.94 -33.06
CA GLU A 379 15.36 36.02 -33.37
C GLU A 379 13.93 35.60 -33.04
N GLU A 380 13.53 34.37 -33.37
CA GLU A 380 12.24 33.83 -32.96
C GLU A 380 12.14 33.77 -31.43
N ALA A 381 13.21 33.36 -30.75
CA ALA A 381 13.23 33.27 -29.29
C ALA A 381 13.06 34.64 -28.62
N VAL A 382 13.75 35.67 -29.14
CA VAL A 382 13.60 37.06 -28.68
C VAL A 382 12.18 37.56 -28.92
N ARG A 383 11.63 37.37 -30.11
CA ARG A 383 10.25 37.78 -30.44
C ARG A 383 9.24 37.12 -29.49
N TYR A 384 9.36 35.81 -29.25
CA TYR A 384 8.48 35.11 -28.31
C TYR A 384 8.67 35.58 -26.87
N ALA A 385 9.89 35.93 -26.46
CA ALA A 385 10.14 36.47 -25.13
C ALA A 385 9.51 37.86 -24.94
N GLU A 386 9.55 38.72 -25.96
CA GLU A 386 8.88 40.03 -25.96
C GLU A 386 7.36 39.89 -25.89
N GLU A 387 6.78 38.93 -26.60
CA GLU A 387 5.34 38.62 -26.55
C GLU A 387 4.90 38.04 -25.20
N LEU A 388 5.69 37.15 -24.60
CA LEU A 388 5.37 36.49 -23.33
C LEU A 388 5.64 37.37 -22.10
N GLY A 389 6.56 38.33 -22.23
CA GLY A 389 7.02 39.19 -21.15
C GLY A 389 8.12 38.56 -20.29
N TYR A 390 9.05 39.41 -19.84
CA TYR A 390 10.19 39.02 -19.01
C TYR A 390 9.83 38.91 -17.51
N PRO A 391 10.55 38.10 -16.71
CA PRO A 391 11.64 37.22 -17.13
C PRO A 391 11.14 35.94 -17.84
N VAL A 392 11.95 35.42 -18.76
CA VAL A 392 11.68 34.19 -19.51
C VAL A 392 12.69 33.09 -19.20
N VAL A 393 12.32 31.87 -19.61
CA VAL A 393 13.12 30.65 -19.49
C VAL A 393 13.27 30.04 -20.87
N LEU A 394 14.49 29.61 -21.19
CA LEU A 394 14.79 28.81 -22.38
C LEU A 394 15.09 27.37 -21.99
N LYS A 395 14.43 26.41 -22.64
CA LYS A 395 14.70 24.97 -22.47
C LYS A 395 14.86 24.30 -23.83
N ILE A 396 15.91 23.51 -24.01
CA ILE A 396 16.11 22.73 -25.24
C ILE A 396 14.94 21.77 -25.50
N VAL A 397 14.55 21.66 -26.78
CA VAL A 397 13.56 20.69 -27.26
C VAL A 397 14.28 19.62 -28.08
N SER A 398 14.53 18.48 -27.45
CA SER A 398 15.15 17.32 -28.11
C SER A 398 14.69 16.03 -27.43
N PRO A 399 14.24 15.02 -28.20
CA PRO A 399 13.93 13.69 -27.65
C PRO A 399 15.19 12.95 -27.18
N ASP A 400 16.36 13.33 -27.68
CA ASP A 400 17.63 12.64 -27.40
C ASP A 400 18.31 13.20 -26.14
N ILE A 401 17.77 14.28 -25.53
CA ILE A 401 18.28 14.94 -24.31
C ILE A 401 17.30 14.73 -23.16
N LEU A 402 17.61 13.77 -22.28
CA LEU A 402 16.78 13.46 -21.10
C LEU A 402 17.03 14.43 -19.94
N HIS A 403 18.29 14.63 -19.53
CA HIS A 403 18.66 15.53 -18.43
C HIS A 403 19.15 16.90 -18.95
N LYS A 404 18.19 17.77 -19.29
CA LYS A 404 18.44 19.07 -19.93
C LYS A 404 19.37 19.98 -19.11
N THR A 405 19.20 20.00 -17.79
CA THR A 405 19.99 20.86 -16.88
C THR A 405 21.47 20.46 -16.87
N ASP A 406 21.76 19.15 -16.84
CA ASP A 406 23.12 18.62 -16.68
C ASP A 406 24.04 18.97 -17.85
N ILE A 407 23.47 19.14 -19.04
CA ILE A 407 24.19 19.54 -20.25
C ILE A 407 24.13 21.06 -20.53
N GLY A 408 23.57 21.85 -19.60
CA GLY A 408 23.39 23.29 -19.79
C GLY A 408 22.37 23.66 -20.86
N GLY A 409 21.35 22.80 -21.06
CA GLY A 409 20.23 22.98 -22.00
C GLY A 409 19.06 23.78 -21.42
N VAL A 410 19.22 24.39 -20.25
CA VAL A 410 18.23 25.26 -19.59
C VAL A 410 18.90 26.58 -19.21
N ALA A 411 18.24 27.70 -19.53
CA ALA A 411 18.63 29.04 -19.07
C ALA A 411 17.42 29.72 -18.41
N LEU A 412 17.60 30.17 -17.17
CA LEU A 412 16.54 30.71 -16.32
C LEU A 412 16.71 32.22 -16.10
N ASN A 413 15.61 32.90 -15.74
CA ASN A 413 15.62 34.30 -15.28
C ASN A 413 16.25 35.26 -16.30
N LEU A 414 15.96 35.08 -17.60
CA LEU A 414 16.43 35.97 -18.67
C LEU A 414 15.53 37.20 -18.72
N ARG A 415 16.10 38.39 -18.66
CA ARG A 415 15.38 39.66 -18.43
C ARG A 415 15.41 40.62 -19.62
N SER A 416 16.14 40.28 -20.68
CA SER A 416 16.28 41.13 -21.85
C SER A 416 16.45 40.31 -23.13
N ALA A 417 16.19 40.96 -24.28
CA ALA A 417 16.40 40.37 -25.60
C ALA A 417 17.85 39.90 -25.80
N GLU A 418 18.82 40.64 -25.27
CA GLU A 418 20.23 40.30 -25.39
C GLU A 418 20.60 39.05 -24.58
N GLU A 419 20.08 38.94 -23.36
CA GLU A 419 20.23 37.73 -22.54
C GLU A 419 19.58 36.51 -23.21
N VAL A 420 18.41 36.68 -23.85
CA VAL A 420 17.74 35.61 -24.59
C VAL A 420 18.56 35.14 -25.79
N ARG A 421 19.08 36.07 -26.60
CA ARG A 421 19.92 35.75 -27.77
C ARG A 421 21.18 34.99 -27.35
N SER A 422 21.91 35.53 -26.38
CA SER A 422 23.13 34.92 -25.85
C SER A 422 22.87 33.53 -25.25
N ALA A 423 21.78 33.38 -24.50
CA ALA A 423 21.40 32.09 -23.93
C ALA A 423 21.02 31.06 -25.01
N PHE A 424 20.28 31.46 -26.05
CA PHE A 424 19.90 30.59 -27.17
C PHE A 424 21.14 30.03 -27.87
N GLU A 425 22.04 30.91 -28.30
CA GLU A 425 23.29 30.52 -28.98
C GLU A 425 24.18 29.66 -28.08
N GLY A 426 24.29 30.01 -26.80
CA GLY A 426 25.05 29.26 -25.81
C GLY A 426 24.52 27.83 -25.60
N ILE A 427 23.20 27.64 -25.56
CA ILE A 427 22.57 26.32 -25.44
C ILE A 427 22.88 25.48 -26.69
N ILE A 428 22.63 26.01 -27.89
CA ILE A 428 22.87 25.28 -29.15
C ILE A 428 24.34 24.89 -29.30
N SER A 429 25.25 25.83 -29.02
CA SER A 429 26.70 25.59 -29.09
C SER A 429 27.16 24.48 -28.13
N ARG A 430 26.68 24.48 -26.88
CA ARG A 430 26.97 23.42 -25.91
C ARG A 430 26.48 22.06 -26.39
N ILE A 431 25.24 21.97 -26.86
CA ILE A 431 24.67 20.69 -27.29
C ILE A 431 25.39 20.16 -28.52
N ASN A 432 25.65 20.99 -29.52
CA ASN A 432 26.41 20.57 -30.70
C ASN A 432 27.82 20.07 -30.35
N ARG A 433 28.42 20.60 -29.28
CA ARG A 433 29.72 20.14 -28.77
C ARG A 433 29.64 18.81 -28.01
N PHE A 434 28.67 18.66 -27.12
CA PHE A 434 28.59 17.49 -26.22
C PHE A 434 27.79 16.33 -26.80
N MET A 435 26.81 16.60 -27.66
CA MET A 435 25.88 15.63 -28.26
C MET A 435 25.59 15.99 -29.74
N ALA A 436 26.63 15.98 -30.58
CA ALA A 436 26.55 16.40 -31.99
C ALA A 436 25.51 15.63 -32.85
N GLN A 437 25.07 14.45 -32.42
CA GLN A 437 24.07 13.64 -33.12
C GLN A 437 22.65 13.81 -32.57
N ALA A 438 22.45 14.63 -31.52
CA ALA A 438 21.12 14.85 -30.95
C ALA A 438 20.24 15.65 -31.91
N ARG A 439 19.01 15.19 -32.12
CA ARG A 439 18.00 15.88 -32.93
C ARG A 439 17.42 17.05 -32.13
N ILE A 440 17.66 18.27 -32.59
CA ILE A 440 17.16 19.49 -31.95
C ILE A 440 15.99 20.02 -32.76
N TYR A 441 14.81 20.11 -32.14
CA TYR A 441 13.61 20.68 -32.75
C TYR A 441 13.53 22.20 -32.55
N GLY A 442 14.28 22.73 -31.59
CA GLY A 442 14.37 24.15 -31.24
C GLY A 442 14.60 24.36 -29.76
N ILE A 443 14.37 25.58 -29.30
CA ILE A 443 14.40 25.96 -27.89
C ILE A 443 13.03 26.49 -27.52
N MET A 444 12.46 25.93 -26.46
CA MET A 444 11.20 26.39 -25.90
C MET A 444 11.41 27.66 -25.10
N VAL A 445 10.59 28.67 -25.36
CA VAL A 445 10.52 29.93 -24.62
C VAL A 445 9.28 29.91 -23.73
N TYR A 446 9.49 30.04 -22.43
CA TYR A 446 8.42 30.15 -21.42
C TYR A 446 8.52 31.46 -20.67
N ARG A 447 7.38 32.00 -20.22
CA ARG A 447 7.40 32.97 -19.12
C ARG A 447 7.85 32.27 -17.84
N MET A 448 8.71 32.92 -17.07
CA MET A 448 9.14 32.38 -15.78
C MET A 448 7.97 32.44 -14.79
N VAL A 449 7.61 31.28 -14.22
CA VAL A 449 6.57 31.18 -13.20
C VAL A 449 7.10 31.60 -11.82
N PRO A 450 6.26 32.09 -10.90
CA PRO A 450 6.64 32.34 -9.52
C PRO A 450 7.15 31.06 -8.84
N LYS A 451 8.00 31.23 -7.82
CA LYS A 451 8.43 30.11 -6.96
C LYS A 451 7.25 29.61 -6.13
N GLY A 452 7.27 28.33 -5.80
CA GLY A 452 6.33 27.67 -4.90
C GLY A 452 6.92 26.37 -4.38
N ARG A 453 6.10 25.54 -3.72
CA ARG A 453 6.56 24.24 -3.24
C ARG A 453 6.58 23.24 -4.39
N GLU A 454 7.71 22.56 -4.58
CA GLU A 454 7.92 21.62 -5.70
C GLU A 454 7.49 20.20 -5.32
N MET A 455 6.40 19.72 -5.92
CA MET A 455 5.92 18.34 -5.80
C MET A 455 6.19 17.57 -7.09
N ILE A 456 6.05 16.25 -7.06
CA ILE A 456 6.09 15.40 -8.26
C ILE A 456 4.80 14.59 -8.36
N ILE A 457 4.26 14.48 -9.56
CA ILE A 457 3.21 13.53 -9.90
C ILE A 457 3.73 12.68 -11.05
N GLY A 458 3.87 11.38 -10.81
CA GLY A 458 4.32 10.43 -11.82
C GLY A 458 3.28 9.35 -12.10
N MET A 459 3.42 8.67 -13.21
CA MET A 459 2.71 7.43 -13.50
C MET A 459 3.63 6.48 -14.25
N SER A 460 3.64 5.22 -13.84
CA SER A 460 4.19 4.14 -14.66
C SER A 460 3.11 3.08 -14.87
N ARG A 461 3.05 2.50 -16.06
CA ARG A 461 2.09 1.44 -16.36
C ARG A 461 2.67 0.10 -15.96
N ASP A 462 2.11 -0.49 -14.91
CA ASP A 462 2.39 -1.85 -14.53
C ASP A 462 1.72 -2.83 -15.51
N VAL A 463 2.44 -3.90 -15.86
CA VAL A 463 2.01 -4.89 -16.85
C VAL A 463 0.81 -5.72 -16.39
N GLN A 464 0.55 -5.81 -15.08
CA GLN A 464 -0.55 -6.60 -14.50
C GLN A 464 -1.70 -5.72 -14.03
N PHE A 465 -1.39 -4.61 -13.35
CA PHE A 465 -2.40 -3.78 -12.70
C PHE A 465 -2.72 -2.47 -13.42
N GLY A 466 -1.98 -2.11 -14.47
CA GLY A 466 -2.22 -0.89 -15.24
C GLY A 466 -1.57 0.35 -14.61
N PRO A 467 -2.18 1.55 -14.72
CA PRO A 467 -1.52 2.79 -14.32
C PRO A 467 -1.31 2.89 -12.81
N LEU A 468 -0.05 2.93 -12.38
CA LEU A 468 0.36 3.17 -11.01
C LEU A 468 0.80 4.63 -10.88
N VAL A 469 -0.05 5.44 -10.25
CA VAL A 469 0.19 6.88 -10.00
C VAL A 469 1.04 7.02 -8.75
N MET A 470 2.03 7.90 -8.82
CA MET A 470 2.97 8.25 -7.76
C MET A 470 2.79 9.73 -7.38
N PHE A 471 2.83 10.02 -6.09
CA PHE A 471 2.94 11.37 -5.55
C PHE A 471 4.12 11.47 -4.60
N GLY A 472 4.80 12.61 -4.55
CA GLY A 472 5.86 12.86 -3.57
C GLY A 472 6.47 14.24 -3.63
N LEU A 473 7.57 14.42 -2.88
CA LEU A 473 8.37 15.64 -2.92
C LEU A 473 9.12 15.74 -4.27
N GLY A 474 8.94 16.84 -4.99
CA GLY A 474 9.51 17.06 -6.32
C GLY A 474 10.88 17.74 -6.32
N GLY A 475 11.32 18.11 -7.53
CA GLY A 475 12.59 18.81 -7.74
C GLY A 475 13.81 17.91 -7.65
N ILE A 476 14.95 18.48 -7.26
CA ILE A 476 16.25 17.78 -7.24
C ILE A 476 16.37 16.71 -6.13
N TYR A 477 15.45 16.68 -5.18
CA TYR A 477 15.54 15.82 -3.98
C TYR A 477 14.85 14.46 -4.12
N VAL A 478 14.12 14.22 -5.22
CA VAL A 478 13.35 12.98 -5.49
C VAL A 478 14.20 11.72 -5.28
N ASN A 479 15.43 11.71 -5.80
CA ASN A 479 16.32 10.54 -5.74
C ASN A 479 16.86 10.22 -4.34
N PHE A 480 16.75 11.14 -3.38
CA PHE A 480 17.40 11.02 -2.06
C PHE A 480 16.43 10.74 -0.92
N LEU A 481 15.21 11.28 -0.94
CA LEU A 481 14.31 11.26 0.22
C LEU A 481 13.36 10.06 0.28
N LYS A 482 13.12 9.37 -0.86
CA LYS A 482 12.17 8.24 -0.98
C LYS A 482 10.80 8.52 -0.33
N ASP A 483 10.38 9.78 -0.31
CA ASP A 483 9.12 10.25 0.27
C ASP A 483 8.03 10.25 -0.81
N VAL A 484 7.49 9.07 -1.08
CA VAL A 484 6.54 8.83 -2.16
C VAL A 484 5.39 7.94 -1.70
N SER A 485 4.22 8.13 -2.29
CA SER A 485 3.04 7.29 -2.16
C SER A 485 2.56 6.82 -3.53
N PHE A 486 1.91 5.65 -3.58
CA PHE A 486 1.44 5.04 -4.82
C PHE A 486 -0.04 4.65 -4.72
N ARG A 487 -0.79 4.83 -5.81
CA ARG A 487 -2.17 4.32 -5.98
C ARG A 487 -2.42 3.89 -7.42
N LEU A 488 -3.29 2.91 -7.60
CA LEU A 488 -3.74 2.51 -8.93
C LEU A 488 -4.84 3.44 -9.42
N ALA A 489 -4.72 3.91 -10.66
CA ALA A 489 -5.76 4.65 -11.34
C ALA A 489 -6.96 3.74 -11.72
N PRO A 490 -8.18 4.28 -11.82
CA PRO A 490 -8.54 5.66 -11.52
C PRO A 490 -8.62 5.91 -10.00
N LEU A 491 -8.47 7.17 -9.59
CA LEU A 491 -8.38 7.58 -8.19
C LEU A 491 -9.72 8.12 -7.67
N SER A 492 -10.04 7.77 -6.44
CA SER A 492 -11.05 8.45 -5.62
C SER A 492 -10.46 9.64 -4.88
N GLU A 493 -11.32 10.54 -4.39
CA GLU A 493 -10.90 11.69 -3.60
C GLU A 493 -10.17 11.28 -2.31
N GLN A 494 -10.63 10.20 -1.67
CA GLN A 494 -10.01 9.63 -0.48
C GLN A 494 -8.60 9.11 -0.78
N GLU A 495 -8.42 8.42 -1.91
CA GLU A 495 -7.10 7.92 -2.32
C GLU A 495 -6.14 9.07 -2.62
N ALA A 496 -6.56 10.10 -3.36
CA ALA A 496 -5.73 11.25 -3.66
C ALA A 496 -5.35 12.04 -2.38
N ARG A 497 -6.28 12.20 -1.43
CA ARG A 497 -5.97 12.81 -0.13
C ARG A 497 -4.97 11.95 0.66
N GLY A 498 -5.21 10.65 0.76
CA GLY A 498 -4.32 9.71 1.46
C GLY A 498 -2.91 9.71 0.89
N MET A 499 -2.77 9.75 -0.45
CA MET A 499 -1.48 9.88 -1.12
C MET A 499 -0.70 11.10 -0.65
N ILE A 500 -1.36 12.25 -0.47
CA ILE A 500 -0.71 13.47 0.03
C ILE A 500 -0.36 13.26 1.51
N GLU A 501 -1.32 12.87 2.34
CA GLU A 501 -1.18 12.79 3.81
C GLU A 501 -0.13 11.78 4.29
N GLU A 502 0.11 10.71 3.54
CA GLU A 502 1.09 9.67 3.83
C GLU A 502 2.55 10.13 3.66
N THR A 503 2.77 11.20 2.89
CA THR A 503 4.11 11.74 2.65
C THR A 503 4.54 12.70 3.75
N LYS A 504 5.85 12.76 4.03
CA LYS A 504 6.43 13.79 4.90
C LYS A 504 6.24 15.19 4.29
N ALA A 505 6.18 15.29 2.97
CA ALA A 505 5.83 16.50 2.23
C ALA A 505 4.50 17.13 2.69
N TYR A 506 3.55 16.36 3.21
CA TYR A 506 2.30 16.91 3.77
C TYR A 506 2.54 17.92 4.90
N THR A 507 3.57 17.69 5.74
CA THR A 507 3.91 18.62 6.83
C THR A 507 4.42 19.94 6.26
N LEU A 508 5.19 19.89 5.17
CA LEU A 508 5.64 21.10 4.45
C LEU A 508 4.44 21.81 3.82
N LEU A 509 3.56 21.08 3.15
CA LEU A 509 2.38 21.64 2.48
C LEU A 509 1.39 22.31 3.45
N LYS A 510 1.32 21.86 4.71
CA LYS A 510 0.51 22.51 5.76
C LYS A 510 1.09 23.82 6.30
N GLY A 511 2.31 24.19 5.89
CA GLY A 511 3.02 25.36 6.40
C GLY A 511 3.86 25.03 7.63
N ILE A 512 5.05 25.63 7.70
CA ILE A 512 5.98 25.49 8.82
C ILE A 512 6.36 26.89 9.31
N ARG A 513 6.42 27.08 10.63
CA ARG A 513 6.97 28.31 11.26
C ARG A 513 6.37 29.63 10.74
N GLY A 514 5.06 29.67 10.54
CA GLY A 514 4.35 30.88 10.09
C GLY A 514 4.29 31.06 8.57
N GLU A 515 4.84 30.14 7.78
CA GLU A 515 4.54 30.07 6.35
C GLU A 515 3.07 29.69 6.11
N PRO A 516 2.42 30.28 5.09
CA PRO A 516 1.07 29.91 4.72
C PRO A 516 0.99 28.44 4.24
N PRO A 517 -0.20 27.81 4.38
CA PRO A 517 -0.47 26.51 3.79
C PRO A 517 -0.50 26.60 2.26
N SER A 518 -0.15 25.49 1.62
CA SER A 518 -0.25 25.33 0.17
C SER A 518 -1.69 24.99 -0.26
N ASP A 519 -2.01 25.24 -1.53
CA ASP A 519 -3.29 24.84 -2.12
C ASP A 519 -3.40 23.32 -2.30
N LEU A 520 -3.76 22.63 -1.22
CA LEU A 520 -3.98 21.19 -1.20
C LEU A 520 -5.16 20.75 -2.08
N SER A 521 -6.16 21.62 -2.26
CA SER A 521 -7.32 21.32 -3.09
C SER A 521 -6.93 21.24 -4.56
N ALA A 522 -6.17 22.22 -5.06
CA ALA A 522 -5.67 22.21 -6.42
C ALA A 522 -4.69 21.05 -6.68
N LEU A 523 -3.83 20.72 -5.72
CA LEU A 523 -2.91 19.58 -5.84
C LEU A 523 -3.66 18.24 -5.91
N LYS A 524 -4.67 18.06 -5.05
CA LYS A 524 -5.54 16.88 -5.05
C LYS A 524 -6.31 16.76 -6.38
N GLU A 525 -6.85 17.86 -6.89
CA GLU A 525 -7.53 17.88 -8.19
C GLU A 525 -6.56 17.51 -9.33
N ALA A 526 -5.33 18.03 -9.33
CA ALA A 526 -4.31 17.65 -10.31
C ALA A 526 -4.01 16.13 -10.27
N LEU A 527 -3.89 15.53 -9.07
CA LEU A 527 -3.72 14.08 -8.92
C LEU A 527 -4.91 13.30 -9.50
N LEU A 528 -6.14 13.72 -9.20
CA LEU A 528 -7.36 13.08 -9.71
C LEU A 528 -7.45 13.18 -11.24
N ARG A 529 -7.14 14.35 -11.81
CA ARG A 529 -7.11 14.58 -13.27
C ARG A 529 -6.02 13.76 -13.96
N VAL A 530 -4.82 13.65 -13.37
CA VAL A 530 -3.79 12.73 -13.85
C VAL A 530 -4.30 11.28 -13.82
N GLY A 531 -4.96 10.88 -12.72
CA GLY A 531 -5.55 9.56 -12.57
C GLY A 531 -6.59 9.25 -13.66
N GLN A 532 -7.40 10.22 -14.06
CA GLN A 532 -8.33 10.06 -15.18
C GLN A 532 -7.59 10.02 -16.54
N LEU A 533 -6.65 10.93 -16.80
CA LEU A 533 -5.89 11.00 -18.05
C LEU A 533 -5.19 9.67 -18.38
N VAL A 534 -4.49 9.09 -17.41
CA VAL A 534 -3.75 7.84 -17.60
C VAL A 534 -4.65 6.60 -17.69
N TRP A 535 -5.89 6.73 -17.20
CA TRP A 535 -6.91 5.71 -17.30
C TRP A 535 -7.58 5.73 -18.68
N ASP A 536 -7.97 6.91 -19.15
CA ASP A 536 -8.63 7.13 -20.44
C ASP A 536 -7.70 6.78 -21.61
N PHE A 537 -6.38 6.94 -21.43
CA PHE A 537 -5.37 6.65 -22.46
C PHE A 537 -4.40 5.53 -22.05
N PRO A 538 -4.76 4.26 -22.32
CA PRO A 538 -3.88 3.10 -22.17
C PRO A 538 -2.53 3.23 -22.90
N GLN A 539 -2.46 4.07 -23.94
CA GLN A 539 -1.26 4.34 -24.71
C GLN A 539 -0.15 4.99 -23.88
N ILE A 540 -0.48 5.73 -22.82
CA ILE A 540 0.52 6.33 -21.93
C ILE A 540 1.14 5.22 -21.07
N VAL A 541 2.44 4.96 -21.26
CA VAL A 541 3.21 3.97 -20.49
C VAL A 541 3.99 4.58 -19.33
N GLU A 542 4.38 5.85 -19.47
CA GLU A 542 5.08 6.62 -18.45
C GLU A 542 4.66 8.08 -18.54
N MET A 543 4.46 8.71 -17.39
CA MET A 543 4.24 10.15 -17.24
C MET A 543 5.04 10.67 -16.05
N ASP A 544 5.67 11.81 -16.21
CA ASP A 544 6.38 12.51 -15.13
C ASP A 544 6.05 14.00 -15.21
N ILE A 545 5.46 14.53 -14.14
CA ILE A 545 5.26 15.96 -13.93
C ILE A 545 6.18 16.40 -12.79
N ASN A 546 7.34 16.95 -13.15
CA ASN A 546 8.38 17.31 -12.20
C ASN A 546 9.08 18.64 -12.54
N PRO A 547 8.85 19.72 -11.78
CA PRO A 547 7.95 19.79 -10.63
C PRO A 547 6.51 20.15 -11.02
N VAL A 548 5.55 19.74 -10.20
CA VAL A 548 4.30 20.47 -9.97
C VAL A 548 4.59 21.54 -8.93
N ILE A 549 4.47 22.82 -9.30
CA ILE A 549 4.60 23.93 -8.35
C ILE A 549 3.26 24.15 -7.68
N VAL A 550 3.23 24.07 -6.35
CA VAL A 550 2.04 24.33 -5.54
C VAL A 550 2.20 25.69 -4.85
N TYR A 551 1.24 26.57 -5.07
CA TYR A 551 1.21 27.93 -4.51
C TYR A 551 0.48 27.96 -3.17
N GLU A 552 0.32 29.15 -2.62
CA GLU A 552 -0.44 29.38 -1.39
C GLU A 552 -1.91 29.00 -1.59
N GLU A 553 -2.61 28.73 -0.49
CA GLU A 553 -4.02 28.33 -0.52
C GLU A 553 -4.89 29.30 -1.35
N GLY A 554 -5.59 28.77 -2.37
CA GLY A 554 -6.43 29.53 -3.28
C GLY A 554 -5.73 30.00 -4.57
N GLU A 555 -4.40 29.87 -4.67
CA GLU A 555 -3.62 30.26 -5.85
C GLU A 555 -3.37 29.11 -6.85
N GLY A 556 -3.69 27.87 -6.46
CA GLY A 556 -3.63 26.69 -7.31
C GLY A 556 -2.24 26.04 -7.43
N CYS A 557 -2.08 25.23 -8.49
CA CYS A 557 -0.81 24.61 -8.85
C CYS A 557 -0.56 24.66 -10.37
N ILE A 558 0.69 24.43 -10.78
CA ILE A 558 1.09 24.41 -12.20
C ILE A 558 2.13 23.31 -12.48
N ALA A 559 1.91 22.55 -13.54
CA ALA A 559 2.81 21.50 -14.03
C ALA A 559 3.96 22.12 -14.86
N LEU A 560 5.17 22.22 -14.29
CA LEU A 560 6.26 23.02 -14.87
C LEU A 560 7.10 22.28 -15.93
N ASP A 561 7.26 20.97 -15.79
CA ASP A 561 7.87 20.11 -16.81
C ASP A 561 7.05 18.82 -16.85
N VAL A 562 6.54 18.50 -18.03
CA VAL A 562 5.70 17.33 -18.28
C VAL A 562 6.41 16.48 -19.31
N LYS A 563 6.61 15.21 -18.97
CA LYS A 563 7.13 14.19 -19.87
C LYS A 563 6.10 13.08 -19.99
N ILE A 564 5.78 12.70 -21.22
CA ILE A 564 4.85 11.62 -21.53
C ILE A 564 5.52 10.69 -22.53
N THR A 565 5.58 9.40 -22.18
CA THR A 565 6.03 8.32 -23.06
C THR A 565 4.81 7.48 -23.44
N LEU A 566 4.63 7.26 -24.73
CA LEU A 566 3.61 6.42 -25.32
C LEU A 566 4.15 5.00 -25.57
N THR A 567 3.25 4.04 -25.67
CA THR A 567 3.55 2.71 -26.21
C THR A 567 4.08 2.81 -27.65
N LYS A 568 4.89 1.83 -28.05
CA LYS A 568 5.42 1.73 -29.42
C LYS A 568 4.36 1.35 -30.46
N ASP A 569 3.28 0.70 -30.00
CA ASP A 569 2.24 0.09 -30.84
C ASP A 569 0.93 0.89 -30.90
#